data_AF-A0A2U1WIM0-F1
#
_entry.id   AF-A0A2U1WIM0-F1
#
_cell.length_a   1.000
_cell.length_b   1.000
_cell.length_c   1.000
_cell.angle_alpha   90.00
_cell.angle_beta   90.00
_cell.angle_gamma   90.00
#
_symmetry.space_group_name_H-M   'P 1'
#
loop_
_entity.id
_entity.type
_entity.pdbx_description
1 polymer ?
#
loop_
_entity_poly.entity_id
_entity_poly.type
_entity_poly.pdbx_seq_one_letter_code
_entity_poly.pdbx_strand_id
1 'polypeptide(L)'
;MRTLAKISDLEAKIDPAKLAQIRKSANEFESQFVSQMLGPMFEGIGTDETFGGGRGEEMFRPMLIEQFGKQITQRGGFGIANQVYGELLRAQEASHG
;
A
#
# COMPACT_ATOMS: atom_id res chain seq x y z
N MET A 1 5.85 -12.41 -21.60
CA MET A 1 6.43 -11.25 -22.33
C MET A 1 5.38 -10.26 -22.88
N ARG A 2 4.21 -10.70 -23.36
CA ARG A 2 3.22 -9.80 -24.00
C ARG A 2 2.60 -8.73 -23.09
N THR A 3 2.47 -9.00 -21.78
CA THR A 3 1.88 -8.06 -20.81
C THR A 3 2.82 -6.94 -20.40
N LEU A 4 4.13 -7.22 -20.28
CA LEU A 4 5.13 -6.22 -19.93
C LEU A 4 5.30 -5.18 -21.04
N ALA A 5 5.33 -5.64 -22.30
CA ALA A 5 5.40 -4.75 -23.46
C ALA A 5 4.22 -3.75 -23.49
N LYS A 6 3.00 -4.22 -23.19
CA LYS A 6 1.82 -3.36 -23.16
C LYS A 6 1.85 -2.31 -22.04
N ILE A 7 2.41 -2.63 -20.87
CA ILE A 7 2.54 -1.64 -19.78
C ILE A 7 3.53 -0.54 -20.17
N SER A 8 4.69 -0.90 -20.74
CA SER A 8 5.68 0.10 -21.18
C SER A 8 5.12 1.07 -22.23
N ASP A 9 4.27 0.58 -23.15
CA ASP A 9 3.59 1.44 -24.13
C ASP A 9 2.59 2.42 -23.48
N LEU A 10 1.95 2.02 -22.37
CA LEU A 10 1.05 2.89 -21.61
C LEU A 10 1.83 3.97 -20.86
N GLU A 11 2.94 3.57 -20.23
CA GLU A 11 3.82 4.51 -19.52
C GLU A 11 4.35 5.61 -20.45
N ALA A 12 4.76 5.25 -21.66
CA ALA A 12 5.28 6.22 -22.63
C ALA A 12 4.28 7.33 -23.04
N LYS A 13 2.97 7.10 -22.86
CA LYS A 13 1.90 8.04 -23.23
C LYS A 13 1.46 8.94 -22.08
N ILE A 14 1.91 8.68 -20.85
CA ILE A 14 1.43 9.37 -19.65
C ILE A 14 2.52 10.32 -19.14
N ASP A 15 2.12 11.50 -18.69
CA ASP A 15 3.01 12.49 -18.09
C ASP A 15 3.80 11.88 -16.90
N PRO A 16 5.12 12.12 -16.77
CA PRO A 16 5.94 11.56 -15.70
C PRO A 16 5.47 11.87 -14.28
N ALA A 17 4.94 13.07 -14.02
CA ALA A 17 4.39 13.41 -12.71
C ALA A 17 3.12 12.62 -12.42
N LYS A 18 2.32 12.35 -13.45
CA LYS A 18 1.13 11.49 -13.33
C LYS A 18 1.51 10.02 -13.09
N LEU A 19 2.53 9.50 -13.78
CA LEU A 19 3.08 8.17 -13.51
C LEU A 19 3.56 8.04 -12.06
N ALA A 20 4.28 9.04 -11.56
CA ALA A 20 4.73 9.07 -10.17
C ALA A 20 3.54 9.06 -9.19
N GLN A 21 2.46 9.79 -9.50
CA GLN A 21 1.23 9.76 -8.70
C GLN A 21 0.59 8.36 -8.70
N ILE A 22 0.48 7.71 -9.87
CA ILE A 22 -0.11 6.37 -9.98
C ILE A 22 0.72 5.34 -9.20
N ARG A 23 2.05 5.39 -9.33
CA ARG A 23 2.97 4.55 -8.56
C ARG A 23 2.81 4.77 -7.06
N LYS A 24 2.70 6.04 -6.63
CA LYS A 24 2.47 6.40 -5.23
C LYS A 24 1.15 5.83 -4.72
N SER A 25 0.05 6.01 -5.46
CA SER A 25 -1.27 5.49 -5.08
C SER A 25 -1.29 3.96 -4.99
N ALA A 26 -0.59 3.27 -5.90
CA ALA A 26 -0.48 1.82 -5.84
C ALA A 26 0.30 1.33 -4.60
N ASN A 27 1.40 2.01 -4.25
CA ASN A 27 2.14 1.72 -3.02
C ASN A 27 1.35 2.05 -1.75
N GLU A 28 0.56 3.14 -1.77
CA GLU A 28 -0.33 3.50 -0.66
C GLU A 28 -1.43 2.46 -0.47
N PHE A 29 -2.01 1.96 -1.56
CA PHE A 29 -2.98 0.87 -1.51
C PHE A 29 -2.39 -0.38 -0.84
N GLU A 30 -1.20 -0.81 -1.27
CA GLU A 30 -0.54 -1.97 -0.66
C GLU A 30 -0.19 -1.72 0.81
N SER A 31 0.25 -0.51 1.17
CA SER A 31 0.53 -0.14 2.56
C SER A 31 -0.71 -0.27 3.44
N GLN A 32 -1.85 0.23 2.96
CA GLN A 32 -3.13 0.11 3.69
C GLN A 32 -3.55 -1.35 3.81
N PHE A 33 -3.45 -2.12 2.73
CA PHE A 33 -3.72 -3.55 2.76
C PHE A 33 -2.88 -4.27 3.81
N VAL A 34 -1.56 -4.04 3.84
CA VAL A 34 -0.66 -4.64 4.83
C VAL A 34 -1.07 -4.24 6.24
N SER A 35 -1.38 -2.96 6.48
CA SER A 35 -1.83 -2.49 7.79
C SER A 35 -3.12 -3.18 8.26
N GLN A 36 -4.09 -3.41 7.37
CA GLN A 36 -5.30 -4.17 7.72
C GLN A 36 -4.97 -5.63 8.06
N MET A 37 -4.04 -6.26 7.34
CA MET A 37 -3.59 -7.64 7.62
C MET A 37 -2.81 -7.76 8.93
N LEU A 38 -2.11 -6.70 9.34
CA LEU A 38 -1.39 -6.67 10.62
C LEU A 38 -2.32 -6.47 11.81
N GLY A 39 -3.49 -5.83 11.62
CA GLY A 39 -4.46 -5.54 12.69
C GLY A 39 -4.71 -6.71 13.66
N PRO A 40 -5.14 -7.89 13.16
CA PRO A 40 -5.42 -9.06 14.00
C PRO A 40 -4.24 -9.56 14.84
N MET A 41 -3.00 -9.35 14.38
CA MET A 41 -1.80 -9.73 15.16
C MET A 41 -1.70 -8.94 16.46
N PHE A 42 -2.19 -7.69 16.46
CA PHE A 42 -2.17 -6.82 17.63
C PHE A 42 -3.48 -6.87 18.43
N GLU A 43 -4.58 -7.39 17.89
CA GLU A 43 -5.84 -7.55 18.64
C GLU A 43 -5.71 -8.58 19.77
N GLY A 44 -4.89 -9.63 19.59
CA GLY A 44 -4.64 -10.66 20.60
C GLY A 44 -3.55 -10.30 21.63
N ILE A 45 -2.82 -9.20 21.44
CA ILE A 45 -1.82 -8.71 22.39
C ILE A 45 -2.55 -7.82 23.39
N GLY A 46 -3.05 -8.44 24.47
CA GLY A 46 -3.63 -7.73 25.60
C GLY A 46 -2.62 -6.74 26.18
N THR A 47 -3.09 -5.53 26.48
CA THR A 47 -2.36 -4.60 27.32
C THR A 47 -2.35 -5.20 28.73
N ASP A 48 -1.18 -5.58 29.23
CA ASP A 48 -1.05 -6.04 30.62
C ASP A 48 -1.50 -4.90 31.54
N GLU A 49 -2.48 -5.15 32.42
CA GLU A 49 -3.04 -4.11 33.30
C GLU A 49 -2.00 -3.52 34.25
N THR A 50 -0.92 -4.27 34.55
CA THR A 50 0.12 -3.87 35.51
C THR A 50 1.39 -3.38 34.82
N PHE A 51 1.73 -3.91 33.63
CA PHE A 51 2.99 -3.62 32.93
C PHE A 51 2.85 -3.15 31.47
N GLY A 52 1.62 -3.01 30.94
CA GLY A 52 1.34 -2.55 29.57
C GLY A 52 1.13 -1.04 29.47
N GLY A 53 1.13 -0.49 28.25
CA GLY A 53 0.94 0.95 28.02
C GLY A 53 -0.52 1.44 28.11
N GLY A 54 -1.44 0.56 28.51
CA GLY A 54 -2.86 0.86 28.78
C GLY A 54 -3.58 1.58 27.64
N ARG A 55 -4.56 2.42 28.00
CA ARG A 55 -5.37 3.21 27.04
C ARG A 55 -4.53 4.12 26.13
N GLY A 56 -3.37 4.58 26.61
CA GLY A 56 -2.46 5.40 25.79
C GLY A 56 -1.91 4.59 24.62
N GLU A 57 -1.41 3.39 24.89
CA GLU A 57 -0.91 2.50 23.84
C GLU A 57 -2.00 2.11 22.83
N GLU A 58 -3.21 1.81 23.31
CA GLU A 58 -4.36 1.48 22.46
C GLU A 58 -4.69 2.60 21.46
N MET A 59 -4.60 3.87 21.88
CA MET A 59 -4.85 5.00 20.98
C MET A 59 -3.77 5.16 19.90
N PHE A 60 -2.51 4.82 20.19
CA PHE A 60 -1.40 4.98 19.24
C PHE A 60 -1.13 3.72 18.41
N ARG A 61 -1.67 2.56 18.79
CA ARG A 61 -1.50 1.27 18.11
C ARG A 61 -1.89 1.30 16.62
N PRO A 62 -3.01 1.91 16.19
CA PRO A 62 -3.34 2.02 14.77
C PRO A 62 -2.25 2.79 13.98
N MET A 63 -1.73 3.88 14.54
CA MET A 63 -0.66 4.65 13.90
C MET A 63 0.64 3.83 13.78
N LEU A 64 0.97 3.02 14.78
CA LEU A 64 2.10 2.09 14.72
C LEU A 64 1.92 1.06 13.59
N ILE A 65 0.73 0.46 13.50
CA ILE A 65 0.38 -0.53 12.47
C ILE A 65 0.46 0.09 11.07
N GLU A 66 0.02 1.35 10.90
CA GLU A 66 0.18 2.09 9.65
C GLU A 66 1.66 2.27 9.26
N GLN A 67 2.52 2.62 10.21
CA GLN A 67 3.96 2.77 9.93
C GLN A 67 4.60 1.44 9.57
N PHE A 68 4.22 0.34 10.24
CA PHE A 68 4.68 -0.99 9.86
C PHE A 68 4.23 -1.36 8.44
N GLY A 69 2.97 -1.11 8.07
CA GLY A 69 2.48 -1.37 6.72
C GLY A 69 3.26 -0.60 5.64
N LYS A 70 3.55 0.68 5.89
CA LYS A 70 4.40 1.51 5.00
C LYS A 70 5.82 0.95 4.89
N GLN A 71 6.44 0.61 6.02
CA GLN A 71 7.82 0.11 6.08
C GLN A 71 7.97 -1.26 5.40
N ILE A 72 6.96 -2.13 5.49
CA ILE A 72 6.93 -3.43 4.81
C ILE A 72 6.78 -3.21 3.30
N THR A 73 5.86 -2.35 2.89
CA THR A 73 5.62 -2.05 1.48
C THR A 73 6.88 -1.45 0.82
N GLN A 74 7.55 -0.51 1.48
CA GLN A 74 8.79 0.10 0.98
C GLN A 74 9.94 -0.89 0.82
N ARG A 75 9.98 -1.98 1.61
CA ARG A 75 11.01 -3.01 1.51
C ARG A 75 10.71 -4.12 0.49
N GLY A 76 9.61 -4.00 -0.24
CA GLY A 76 9.23 -4.95 -1.30
C GLY A 76 7.79 -5.44 -1.20
N GLY A 77 7.15 -5.30 -0.04
CA GLY A 77 5.74 -5.64 0.15
C GLY A 77 5.40 -7.08 -0.24
N PHE A 78 4.16 -7.26 -0.70
CA PHE A 78 3.63 -8.52 -1.24
C PHE A 78 3.57 -8.50 -2.78
N GLY A 79 3.99 -7.40 -3.41
CA GLY A 79 3.93 -7.21 -4.86
C GLY A 79 2.56 -6.79 -5.39
N ILE A 80 1.61 -6.46 -4.50
CA ILE A 80 0.25 -6.04 -4.86
C ILE A 80 0.30 -4.67 -5.55
N ALA A 81 1.19 -3.76 -5.12
CA ALA A 81 1.33 -2.45 -5.75
C ALA A 81 1.63 -2.55 -7.26
N ASN A 82 2.38 -3.55 -7.72
CA ASN A 82 2.67 -3.71 -9.14
C ASN A 82 1.42 -4.09 -9.95
N GLN A 83 0.55 -4.92 -9.37
CA GLN A 83 -0.70 -5.32 -10.01
C GLN A 83 -1.66 -4.12 -10.07
N VAL A 84 -1.83 -3.42 -8.95
CA VAL A 84 -2.67 -2.23 -8.84
C VAL A 84 -2.19 -1.12 -9.78
N TYR A 85 -0.87 -0.91 -9.86
CA TYR A 85 -0.27 0.04 -10.80
C TYR A 85 -0.70 -0.26 -12.25
N GLY A 86 -0.60 -1.51 -12.69
CA GLY A 86 -1.02 -1.92 -14.03
C GLY A 86 -2.52 -1.77 -14.29
N GLU A 87 -3.37 -1.95 -13.27
CA GLU A 87 -4.81 -1.68 -13.36
C GLU A 87 -5.10 -0.17 -13.46
N LEU A 88 -4.44 0.65 -12.64
CA LEU A 88 -4.61 2.10 -12.65
C LEU A 88 -4.18 2.73 -13.98
N LEU A 89 -3.09 2.24 -14.59
CA LEU A 89 -2.67 2.68 -15.93
C LEU A 89 -3.75 2.37 -16.99
N ARG A 90 -4.33 1.17 -16.94
CA ARG A 90 -5.41 0.78 -17.87
C ARG A 90 -6.69 1.59 -17.66
N ALA A 91 -7.06 1.83 -16.40
CA ALA A 91 -8.20 2.68 -16.07
C ALA A 91 -7.99 4.12 -16.59
N GLN A 92 -6.76 4.63 -16.51
CA GLN A 92 -6.43 5.96 -17.01
C GLN A 92 -6.54 6.04 -18.54
N GLU A 93 -6.05 5.03 -19.28
CA GLU A 93 -6.19 4.93 -20.73
C GLU A 93 -7.67 4.94 -21.14
N ALA A 94 -8.51 4.13 -20.50
CA ALA A 94 -9.95 4.06 -20.79
C ALA A 94 -10.70 5.37 -20.53
N SER A 95 -10.19 6.23 -19.65
CA SER A 95 -10.79 7.54 -19.34
C SER A 95 -10.36 8.67 -20.27
N HIS A 96 -9.28 8.46 -21.04
CA HIS A 96 -8.67 9.45 -21.94
C HIS A 96 -8.70 9.03 -23.43
N GLY A 97 -9.31 7.89 -23.77
CA GLY A 97 -9.62 7.47 -25.13
C GLY A 97 -11.10 7.68 -25.46
#